data_AF-A0A519ENN9-F1
#
_entry.id   AF-A0A519ENN9-F1
#
_cell.length_a   1.000
_cell.length_b   1.000
_cell.length_c   1.000
_cell.angle_alpha   90.00
_cell.angle_beta   90.00
_cell.angle_gamma   90.00
#
_symmetry.space_group_name_H-M   'P 1'
#
loop_
_entity.id
_entity.type
_entity.pdbx_description
1 polymer ?
#
loop_
_entity_poly.entity_id
_entity_poly.type
_entity_poly.pdbx_seq_one_letter_code
_entity_poly.pdbx_strand_id
1 'polypeptide(L)'
;MQKFWKKAVVGFCATAAMLGVAHAAGEAWPTRPITFVVPFTPGGITDNTSRLLAKILGDKLGQPVVVDNRPGAGGSIGVEAASRQPPDGYTMIYGTQGTQAANLALYKNIRYDPVKDFVPVHAMSETPLILV
;
A
#
# COMPACT_ATOMS: atom_id res chain seq x y z
N MET A 1 58.23 -28.60 5.09
CA MET A 1 57.37 -27.64 5.83
C MET A 1 56.40 -26.84 4.94
N GLN A 2 56.51 -26.83 3.60
CA GLN A 2 55.59 -26.05 2.73
C GLN A 2 54.31 -26.77 2.25
N LYS A 3 54.20 -28.10 2.40
CA LYS A 3 53.01 -28.86 1.96
C LYS A 3 51.83 -28.80 2.94
N PHE A 4 52.06 -28.43 4.20
CA PHE A 4 51.01 -28.32 5.22
C PHE A 4 50.15 -27.05 5.06
N TRP A 5 50.75 -25.94 4.61
CA TRP A 5 50.03 -24.68 4.40
C TRP A 5 49.08 -24.70 3.20
N LYS A 6 49.38 -25.44 2.14
CA LYS A 6 48.48 -25.54 0.98
C LYS A 6 47.17 -26.27 1.29
N LYS A 7 47.17 -27.20 2.25
CA LYS A 7 45.96 -27.92 2.69
C LYS A 7 45.09 -27.09 3.65
N ALA A 8 45.72 -26.23 4.46
CA ALA A 8 45.01 -25.34 5.38
C ALA A 8 44.25 -24.21 4.65
N VAL A 9 44.83 -23.67 3.56
CA VAL A 9 44.19 -22.60 2.77
C VAL A 9 42.99 -23.14 1.96
N VAL A 10 43.08 -24.37 1.43
CA VAL A 10 41.95 -24.98 0.70
C VAL A 10 40.78 -25.35 1.62
N GLY A 11 41.06 -25.71 2.88
CA GLY A 11 40.01 -25.96 3.88
C GLY A 11 39.27 -24.71 4.35
N PHE A 12 39.94 -23.54 4.38
CA PHE A 12 39.34 -22.27 4.82
C PHE A 12 38.45 -21.61 3.76
N CYS A 13 38.74 -21.81 2.47
CA CYS A 13 37.90 -21.28 1.39
C CYS A 13 36.61 -22.10 1.17
N ALA A 14 36.56 -23.38 1.57
CA ALA A 14 35.38 -24.23 1.37
C ALA A 14 34.25 -23.94 2.38
N THR A 15 34.56 -23.43 3.57
CA THR A 15 33.56 -23.09 4.60
C THR A 15 32.96 -21.68 4.43
N ALA A 16 33.66 -20.77 3.73
CA ALA A 16 33.15 -19.42 3.45
C ALA A 16 32.07 -19.39 2.35
N ALA A 17 31.97 -20.45 1.53
CA ALA A 17 30.98 -20.53 0.45
C ALA A 17 29.58 -20.98 0.91
N MET A 18 29.41 -21.45 2.15
CA MET A 18 28.10 -21.90 2.66
C MET A 18 27.31 -20.82 3.41
N LEU A 19 27.88 -19.64 3.64
CA LEU A 19 27.20 -18.53 4.33
C LEU A 19 26.55 -17.51 3.36
N GLY A 20 26.62 -17.77 2.06
CA GLY A 20 26.34 -16.78 1.01
C GLY A 20 24.97 -16.85 0.34
N VAL A 21 23.94 -17.45 0.92
CA VAL A 21 22.58 -17.38 0.35
C VAL A 21 21.46 -17.47 1.40
N ALA A 22 21.59 -16.75 2.52
CA ALA A 22 20.37 -16.32 3.20
C ALA A 22 19.73 -15.27 2.28
N HIS A 23 18.87 -15.71 1.36
CA HIS A 23 17.84 -14.82 0.83
C HIS A 23 17.20 -14.21 2.05
N ALA A 24 17.36 -12.89 2.24
CA ALA A 24 16.44 -12.15 3.06
C ALA A 24 15.08 -12.38 2.42
N ALA A 25 14.38 -13.42 2.87
CA ALA A 25 12.96 -13.57 2.65
C ALA A 25 12.40 -12.31 3.30
N GLY A 26 12.15 -11.28 2.48
CA GLY A 26 11.40 -10.12 2.90
C GLY A 26 10.18 -10.67 3.64
N GLU A 27 9.97 -10.17 4.84
CA GLU A 27 8.88 -10.62 5.71
C GLU A 27 7.63 -10.77 4.86
N ALA A 28 6.99 -11.95 4.88
CA ALA A 28 5.90 -12.27 3.97
C ALA A 28 4.77 -11.26 4.17
N TRP A 29 4.65 -10.29 3.26
CA TRP A 29 3.60 -9.28 3.34
C TRP A 29 2.26 -9.90 2.89
N PRO A 30 1.15 -9.62 3.59
CA PRO A 30 1.02 -8.86 4.83
C PRO A 30 1.17 -9.72 6.11
N THR A 31 1.80 -9.18 7.16
CA THR A 31 1.92 -9.81 8.49
C THR A 31 0.99 -9.22 9.55
N ARG A 32 0.30 -8.14 9.23
CA ARG A 32 -0.65 -7.43 10.11
C ARG A 32 -1.83 -6.89 9.28
N PRO A 33 -2.92 -6.43 9.93
CA PRO A 33 -4.04 -5.84 9.22
C PRO A 33 -3.65 -4.66 8.33
N ILE A 34 -4.33 -4.55 7.19
CA ILE A 34 -4.21 -3.43 6.24
C ILE A 34 -5.34 -2.44 6.51
N THR A 35 -5.04 -1.16 6.48
CA THR A 35 -6.05 -0.09 6.55
C THR A 35 -6.42 0.36 5.14
N PHE A 36 -7.72 0.36 4.84
CA PHE A 36 -8.28 0.90 3.61
C PHE A 36 -9.01 2.20 3.93
N VAL A 37 -8.33 3.33 3.73
CA VAL A 37 -8.89 4.65 3.95
C VAL A 37 -9.95 4.95 2.88
N VAL A 38 -11.11 5.43 3.32
CA VAL A 38 -12.19 5.89 2.45
C VAL A 38 -12.44 7.36 2.76
N PRO A 39 -12.24 8.29 1.80
CA PRO A 39 -12.28 9.73 2.09
C PRO A 39 -13.71 10.31 2.20
N PHE A 40 -14.72 9.47 2.39
CA PHE A 40 -16.13 9.86 2.44
C PHE A 40 -16.87 9.14 3.58
N THR A 41 -18.08 9.62 3.89
CA THR A 41 -18.91 9.09 4.96
C THR A 41 -19.31 7.63 4.71
N PRO A 42 -19.53 6.82 5.76
CA PRO A 42 -20.03 5.45 5.63
C PRO A 42 -21.36 5.35 4.87
N GLY A 43 -21.59 4.21 4.20
CA GLY A 43 -22.83 3.91 3.47
C GLY A 43 -22.92 4.46 2.04
N GLY A 44 -21.98 5.31 1.62
CA GLY A 44 -21.87 5.79 0.24
C GLY A 44 -21.27 4.77 -0.73
N ILE A 45 -21.21 5.11 -2.01
CA ILE A 45 -20.67 4.23 -3.07
C ILE A 45 -19.24 3.78 -2.76
N THR A 46 -18.35 4.71 -2.39
CA THR A 46 -16.95 4.39 -2.08
C THR A 46 -16.82 3.47 -0.86
N ASP A 47 -17.66 3.68 0.16
CA ASP A 47 -17.67 2.85 1.36
C ASP A 47 -18.13 1.42 1.04
N ASN A 48 -19.28 1.28 0.37
CA ASN A 48 -19.83 -0.02 0.00
C ASN A 48 -18.86 -0.83 -0.87
N THR A 49 -18.26 -0.20 -1.90
CA THR A 49 -17.27 -0.86 -2.76
C THR A 49 -16.01 -1.23 -1.98
N SER A 50 -15.51 -0.34 -1.11
CA SER A 50 -14.32 -0.64 -0.30
C SER A 50 -14.55 -1.81 0.67
N ARG A 51 -15.73 -1.93 1.28
CA ARG A 51 -16.07 -3.03 2.20
C ARG A 51 -16.16 -4.37 1.49
N LEU A 52 -16.74 -4.38 0.28
CA LEU A 52 -16.74 -5.57 -0.57
C LEU A 52 -15.31 -6.02 -0.90
N LEU A 53 -14.47 -5.09 -1.34
CA LEU A 53 -13.07 -5.38 -1.65
C LEU A 53 -12.27 -5.79 -0.42
N ALA A 54 -12.47 -5.12 0.72
CA ALA A 54 -11.81 -5.44 1.97
C ALA A 54 -12.07 -6.89 2.40
N LYS A 55 -13.31 -7.37 2.25
CA LYS A 55 -13.64 -8.77 2.48
C LYS A 55 -12.87 -9.70 1.54
N ILE A 56 -12.93 -9.45 0.24
CA ILE A 56 -12.28 -10.31 -0.78
C ILE A 56 -10.75 -10.33 -0.60
N LEU A 57 -10.15 -9.17 -0.34
CA LEU A 57 -8.72 -9.04 -0.09
C LEU A 57 -8.33 -9.72 1.22
N GLY A 58 -9.12 -9.58 2.28
CA GLY A 58 -8.88 -10.27 3.54
C GLY A 58 -8.87 -11.80 3.38
N ASP A 59 -9.83 -12.34 2.64
CA ASP A 59 -9.92 -13.77 2.32
C ASP A 59 -8.70 -14.25 1.52
N LYS A 60 -8.18 -13.42 0.59
CA LYS A 60 -7.04 -13.77 -0.27
C LYS A 60 -5.66 -13.58 0.38
N LEU A 61 -5.51 -12.55 1.20
CA LEU A 61 -4.24 -12.14 1.79
C LEU A 61 -4.01 -12.78 3.16
N GLY A 62 -5.04 -13.36 3.79
CA GLY A 62 -4.95 -13.97 5.11
C GLY A 62 -4.78 -12.96 6.25
N GLN A 63 -4.91 -11.65 5.97
CA GLN A 63 -4.89 -10.58 6.96
C GLN A 63 -6.15 -9.71 6.80
N PRO A 64 -6.75 -9.22 7.90
CA PRO A 64 -7.90 -8.33 7.82
C PRO A 64 -7.58 -7.04 7.03
N VAL A 65 -8.52 -6.61 6.19
CA VAL A 65 -8.50 -5.27 5.61
C VAL A 65 -9.58 -4.44 6.29
N VAL A 66 -9.18 -3.40 7.03
CA VAL A 66 -10.05 -2.57 7.86
C VAL A 66 -10.38 -1.28 7.13
N VAL A 67 -11.66 -1.04 6.87
CA VAL A 67 -12.15 0.20 6.25
C VAL A 67 -12.18 1.33 7.28
N ASP A 68 -11.46 2.42 7.00
CA ASP A 68 -11.38 3.63 7.83
C ASP A 68 -11.96 4.85 7.08
N ASN A 69 -13.16 5.27 7.45
CA ASN A 69 -13.83 6.40 6.82
C ASN A 69 -13.33 7.74 7.39
N ARG A 70 -12.72 8.57 6.54
CA ARG A 70 -12.18 9.90 6.87
C ARG A 70 -12.79 11.00 6.00
N PRO A 71 -14.05 11.41 6.26
CA PRO A 71 -14.75 12.40 5.45
C PRO A 71 -14.24 13.83 5.68
N GLY A 72 -14.52 14.71 4.72
CA GLY A 72 -14.36 16.16 4.85
C GLY A 72 -13.59 16.80 3.68
N ALA A 73 -13.86 18.09 3.43
CA ALA A 73 -13.26 18.88 2.34
C ALA A 73 -13.27 18.19 0.96
N GLY A 74 -14.43 17.65 0.56
CA GLY A 74 -14.57 16.91 -0.71
C GLY A 74 -13.69 15.65 -0.79
N GLY A 75 -13.31 15.09 0.36
CA GLY A 75 -12.45 13.93 0.49
C GLY A 75 -10.95 14.24 0.66
N SER A 76 -10.56 15.51 0.58
CA SER A 76 -9.15 15.90 0.68
C SER A 76 -8.52 15.58 2.03
N ILE A 77 -9.28 15.59 3.13
CA ILE A 77 -8.77 15.25 4.47
C ILE A 77 -8.34 13.78 4.53
N GLY A 78 -9.16 12.87 4.02
CA GLY A 78 -8.83 11.44 3.99
C GLY A 78 -7.62 11.14 3.10
N VAL A 79 -7.51 11.82 1.96
CA VAL A 79 -6.36 11.65 1.06
C VAL A 79 -5.08 12.22 1.67
N GLU A 80 -5.11 13.41 2.28
CA GLU A 80 -3.95 13.96 3.00
C GLU A 80 -3.53 13.05 4.17
N ALA A 81 -4.48 12.46 4.89
CA ALA A 81 -4.16 11.52 5.96
C ALA A 81 -3.46 10.26 5.44
N ALA A 82 -3.89 9.76 4.27
CA ALA A 82 -3.31 8.59 3.62
C ALA A 82 -1.93 8.87 2.99
N SER A 83 -1.73 10.04 2.37
CA SER A 83 -0.42 10.42 1.78
C SER A 83 0.70 10.52 2.81
N ARG A 84 0.34 10.76 4.08
CA ARG A 84 1.28 10.84 5.21
C ARG A 84 1.58 9.50 5.86
N GLN A 85 0.96 8.40 5.42
CA GLN A 85 1.26 7.07 5.97
C GLN A 85 2.58 6.52 5.41
N PRO A 86 3.23 5.61 6.15
CA PRO A 86 4.40 4.90 5.63
C PRO A 86 4.08 4.19 4.30
N PRO A 87 4.96 4.25 3.28
CA PRO A 87 4.79 3.56 2.01
C PRO A 87 5.15 2.06 2.13
N ASP A 88 4.55 1.37 3.11
CA ASP A 88 4.85 -0.03 3.48
C ASP A 88 3.78 -1.03 3.04
N GLY A 89 2.80 -0.58 2.25
CA GLY A 89 1.71 -1.39 1.72
C GLY A 89 0.56 -1.64 2.70
N TYR A 90 0.65 -1.20 3.96
CA TYR A 90 -0.42 -1.43 4.94
C TYR A 90 -1.48 -0.33 4.99
N THR A 91 -1.31 0.75 4.22
CA THR A 91 -2.39 1.73 3.99
C THR A 91 -2.69 1.82 2.51
N MET A 92 -3.97 1.69 2.18
CA MET A 92 -4.52 1.95 0.85
C MET A 92 -5.56 3.06 0.95
N ILE A 93 -5.85 3.76 -0.14
CA ILE A 93 -6.86 4.82 -0.22
C ILE A 93 -7.81 4.55 -1.38
N TYR A 94 -9.10 4.79 -1.17
CA TYR A 94 -10.06 4.87 -2.27
C TYR A 94 -9.95 6.25 -2.94
N GLY A 95 -9.18 6.34 -4.03
CA GLY A 95 -9.10 7.53 -4.87
C GLY A 95 -10.36 7.72 -5.73
N THR A 96 -10.81 8.96 -5.91
CA THR A 96 -11.92 9.31 -6.83
C THR A 96 -11.46 10.36 -7.83
N GLN A 97 -12.21 10.56 -8.91
CA GLN A 97 -11.96 11.65 -9.85
C GLN A 97 -11.98 13.03 -9.15
N GLY A 98 -12.82 13.18 -8.13
CA GLY A 98 -12.84 14.36 -7.27
C GLY A 98 -11.52 14.57 -6.55
N THR A 99 -11.05 13.57 -5.78
CA THR A 99 -9.85 13.72 -4.95
C THR A 99 -8.55 13.67 -5.75
N GLN A 100 -8.50 12.94 -6.85
CA GLN A 100 -7.28 12.76 -7.64
C GLN A 100 -7.11 13.80 -8.76
N ALA A 101 -8.17 14.56 -9.09
CA ALA A 101 -8.11 15.54 -10.17
C ALA A 101 -8.89 16.84 -9.88
N ALA A 102 -10.21 16.78 -9.65
CA ALA A 102 -11.01 18.00 -9.58
C ALA A 102 -10.61 18.92 -8.42
N ASN A 103 -10.35 18.35 -7.24
CA ASN A 103 -10.01 19.10 -6.04
C ASN A 103 -8.76 19.96 -6.22
N LEU A 104 -7.79 19.52 -7.04
CA LEU A 104 -6.58 20.28 -7.36
C LEU A 104 -6.89 21.61 -8.08
N ALA A 105 -7.95 21.65 -8.88
CA ALA A 105 -8.39 22.85 -9.57
C ALA A 105 -9.37 23.70 -8.73
N LEU A 106 -10.10 23.06 -7.81
CA LEU A 106 -11.18 23.69 -7.04
C LEU A 106 -10.73 24.28 -5.69
N TYR A 107 -9.70 23.71 -5.07
CA TYR A 107 -9.21 24.15 -3.77
C TYR A 107 -7.80 24.72 -3.87
N LYS A 108 -7.60 25.94 -3.36
CA LYS A 108 -6.30 26.61 -3.36
C LYS A 108 -5.23 25.89 -2.53
N ASN A 109 -5.66 25.21 -1.46
CA ASN A 109 -4.77 24.64 -0.44
C ASN A 109 -4.94 23.12 -0.34
N ILE A 110 -4.62 22.40 -1.42
CA ILE A 110 -4.47 20.95 -1.37
C ILE A 110 -3.07 20.60 -0.84
N ARG A 111 -3.01 19.63 0.09
CA ARG A 111 -1.80 19.23 0.82
C ARG A 111 -1.31 17.82 0.46
N TYR A 112 -1.63 17.36 -0.74
CA TYR A 112 -1.13 16.14 -1.34
C TYR A 112 -0.96 16.34 -2.85
N ASP A 113 -0.07 15.59 -3.46
CA ASP A 113 0.10 15.47 -4.91
C ASP A 113 -0.35 14.05 -5.32
N PRO A 114 -1.47 13.90 -6.04
CA PRO A 114 -2.00 12.57 -6.38
C PRO A 114 -1.09 11.74 -7.30
N VAL A 115 -0.14 12.39 -7.99
CA VAL A 115 0.81 11.72 -8.89
C VAL A 115 2.09 11.33 -8.14
N LYS A 116 2.57 12.18 -7.23
CA LYS A 116 3.82 11.93 -6.50
C LYS A 116 3.64 11.13 -5.22
N ASP A 117 2.54 11.33 -4.51
CA ASP A 117 2.35 10.80 -3.16
C ASP A 117 1.69 9.42 -3.14
N PHE A 118 1.25 8.91 -4.30
CA PHE A 118 0.52 7.64 -4.38
C PHE A 118 1.04 6.74 -5.51
N VAL A 119 1.01 5.44 -5.25
CA VAL A 119 1.24 4.40 -6.25
C VAL A 119 -0.13 3.88 -6.73
N PRO A 120 -0.50 4.05 -8.01
CA PRO A 120 -1.74 3.50 -8.53
C PRO A 120 -1.73 1.96 -8.50
N VAL A 121 -2.73 1.37 -7.84
CA VAL A 121 -2.84 -0.09 -7.71
C VAL A 121 -3.81 -0.67 -8.74
N HIS A 122 -5.06 -0.17 -8.76
CA HIS A 122 -6.10 -0.67 -9.64
C HIS A 122 -7.22 0.37 -9.83
N ALA A 123 -7.79 0.43 -11.03
CA ALA A 123 -9.02 1.18 -11.28
C ALA A 123 -10.23 0.33 -10.86
N MET A 124 -11.02 0.81 -9.89
CA MET A 124 -12.09 0.00 -9.30
C MET A 124 -13.39 0.01 -10.11
N SER A 125 -13.85 1.19 -10.52
CA SER A 125 -15.08 1.32 -11.29
C SER A 125 -15.10 2.63 -12.09
N GLU A 126 -15.81 2.60 -13.21
CA GLU A 126 -16.24 3.79 -13.94
C GLU A 126 -17.74 3.94 -13.75
N THR A 127 -18.17 5.07 -13.19
CA THR A 127 -19.58 5.29 -12.83
C THR A 127 -20.09 6.56 -13.52
N PRO A 128 -21.09 6.49 -14.42
CA PRO A 128 -21.67 7.67 -15.03
C PRO A 128 -22.47 8.49 -14.02
N LEU A 129 -22.47 9.82 -14.18
CA LEU A 129 -23.34 10.73 -13.44
C LEU A 129 -24.67 10.89 -14.18
N ILE A 130 -25.79 10.83 -13.47
CA ILE A 130 -27.13 11.03 -14.02
C ILE A 130 -27.74 12.26 -13.35
N LEU A 131 -28.28 13.17 -14.17
CA LEU A 131 -29.13 14.27 -13.71
C LEU A 131 -30.60 13.80 -13.76
N VAL A 132 -31.35 14.04 -12.68
CA VAL A 132 -32.79 13.77 -12.59
C VAL A 132 -33.54 15.09 -12.52
#